data_AF-A0A160NYY3-F1
#
_entry.id   AF-A0A160NYY3-F1
#
_cell.length_a   1.000
_cell.length_b   1.000
_cell.length_c   1.000
_cell.angle_alpha   90.00
_cell.angle_beta   90.00
_cell.angle_gamma   90.00
#
_symmetry.space_group_name_H-M   'P 1'
#
loop_
_entity.id
_entity.type
_entity.pdbx_description
1 polymer ?
#
loop_
_entity_poly.entity_id
_entity_poly.type
_entity_poly.pdbx_seq_one_letter_code
_entity_poly.pdbx_strand_id
1 'polypeptide(L)' 'MPPPPASSSATFWFTSSYSGGNTTECVECAWDASNALVRDSKRPTRAVLAVRAHAWRAFISAVSADEIPAPNGAL' A
#
# COMPACT_ATOMS: atom_id res chain seq x y z
N MET A 1 32.45 -2.79 18.66
CA MET A 1 31.03 -2.50 18.36
C MET A 1 30.91 -2.30 16.87
N PRO A 2 30.24 -3.17 16.11
CA PRO A 2 29.95 -2.89 14.70
C PRO A 2 28.98 -1.69 14.62
N PRO A 3 29.04 -0.88 13.55
CA PRO A 3 28.09 0.22 13.36
C PRO A 3 26.66 -0.34 13.27
N PRO A 4 25.62 0.39 13.74
CA PRO A 4 24.25 -0.01 13.51
C PRO A 4 24.01 -0.13 12.00
N PRO A 5 23.20 -1.10 11.52
CA PRO A 5 22.93 -1.24 10.10
C PRO A 5 22.37 0.09 9.59
N ALA A 6 22.98 0.64 8.54
CA ALA A 6 22.51 1.86 7.90
C ALA A 6 21.02 1.71 7.58
N SER A 7 20.19 2.54 8.22
CA SER A 7 18.75 2.61 8.01
C SER A 7 18.50 2.82 6.51
N SER A 8 18.16 1.74 5.83
CA SER A 8 18.02 1.71 4.38
C SER A 8 16.78 2.53 4.01
N SER A 9 16.99 3.64 3.30
CA SER A 9 16.01 4.50 2.62
C SER A 9 14.65 4.63 3.34
N ALA A 10 14.52 5.71 4.13
CA ALA A 10 13.32 6.04 4.90
C ALA A 10 12.08 6.22 4.01
N THR A 11 11.48 5.11 3.62
CA THR A 11 10.16 5.07 3.00
C THR A 11 9.17 5.24 4.14
N PHE A 12 8.51 6.39 4.21
CA PHE A 12 7.60 6.72 5.32
C PHE A 12 6.30 5.93 5.15
N TRP A 13 6.19 4.83 5.90
CA TRP A 13 4.99 4.02 5.98
C TRP A 13 3.93 4.71 6.83
N PHE A 14 2.70 4.74 6.33
CA PHE A 14 1.53 5.23 7.05
C PHE A 14 0.41 4.19 7.02
N THR A 15 -0.31 4.10 8.14
CA THR A 15 -1.44 3.19 8.33
C THR A 15 -2.75 3.96 8.11
N SER A 16 -3.73 3.33 7.45
CA SER A 16 -5.03 3.94 7.25
C SER A 16 -5.81 4.06 8.56
N SER A 17 -6.44 5.22 8.81
CA SER A 17 -7.29 5.48 9.99
C SER A 17 -8.56 4.63 10.05
N TYR A 18 -8.95 3.96 8.95
CA TYR A 18 -10.05 2.99 8.92
C TYR A 18 -9.69 1.63 9.54
N SER A 19 -8.43 1.42 9.92
CA SER A 19 -7.94 0.18 10.55
C SER A 19 -8.35 0.02 12.03
N GLY A 20 -9.19 0.92 12.55
CA GLY A 20 -9.45 1.11 13.99
C GLY A 20 -10.79 0.58 14.54
N GLY A 21 -11.67 -0.01 13.73
CA GLY A 21 -12.94 -0.56 14.18
C GLY A 21 -13.02 -2.06 13.92
N ASN A 22 -12.85 -2.89 14.95
CA ASN A 22 -12.95 -4.36 14.90
C ASN A 22 -11.92 -5.09 13.98
N THR A 23 -10.66 -5.07 14.43
CA THR A 23 -9.72 -6.22 14.45
C THR A 23 -9.40 -7.02 13.18
N THR A 24 -9.45 -6.47 11.95
CA THR A 24 -9.11 -7.34 10.79
C THR A 24 -8.35 -6.75 9.61
N GLU A 25 -8.22 -5.44 9.47
CA GLU A 25 -7.68 -4.84 8.24
C GLU A 25 -6.37 -4.08 8.55
N CYS A 26 -5.24 -4.57 8.01
CA CYS A 26 -3.90 -4.10 8.33
C CYS A 26 -3.13 -3.86 7.04
N VAL A 27 -3.33 -2.71 6.41
CA VAL A 27 -2.50 -2.28 5.27
C VAL A 27 -1.71 -1.03 5.63
N GLU A 28 -0.42 -1.07 5.31
CA GLU A 28 0.47 0.08 5.35
C GLU A 28 0.82 0.48 3.92
N CYS A 29 0.82 1.78 3.68
CA CYS A 29 1.19 2.35 2.40
C CYS A 29 2.41 3.24 2.57
N ALA A 30 3.23 3.33 1.53
CA ALA A 30 4.33 4.28 1.47
C ALA A 30 4.59 4.72 0.03
N TRP A 31 5.41 5.76 -0.11
CA TRP A 31 5.78 6.31 -1.41
C TRP A 31 7.29 6.27 -1.58
N ASP A 32 7.75 5.79 -2.74
CA ASP A 32 9.09 6.03 -3.22
C ASP A 32 9.07 7.06 -4.38
N ALA A 33 10.22 7.31 -5.01
CA ALA A 33 10.33 8.30 -6.09
C ALA A 33 9.42 8.03 -7.31
N SER A 34 8.89 6.82 -7.48
CA SER A 34 8.15 6.42 -8.69
C SER A 34 6.99 5.44 -8.44
N ASN A 35 6.82 4.94 -7.23
CA ASN A 35 5.86 3.88 -6.90
C ASN A 35 5.08 4.19 -5.61
N ALA A 36 3.84 3.72 -5.61
CA ALA A 36 3.08 3.45 -4.40
C ALA A 36 3.47 2.05 -3.91
N LEU A 37 3.87 1.94 -2.65
CA LEU A 37 4.19 0.69 -1.99
C LEU A 37 3.05 0.33 -1.05
N VAL A 38 2.57 -0.91 -1.12
CA VAL A 38 1.50 -1.42 -0.25
C VAL A 38 1.96 -2.73 0.37
N ARG A 39 1.77 -2.87 1.69
CA ARG A 39 2.04 -4.12 2.39
C ARG A 39 1.00 -4.40 3.46
N ASP A 40 0.96 -5.66 3.87
CA ASP A 40 0.18 -6.11 5.02
C ASP A 40 0.93 -5.74 6.31
N SER A 41 0.31 -4.96 7.20
CA SER A 41 0.89 -4.54 8.48
C SER A 41 1.07 -5.70 9.45
N LYS A 42 0.35 -6.83 9.27
CA LYS A 42 0.53 -8.04 10.09
C LYS A 42 1.77 -8.84 9.66
N ARG A 43 2.24 -8.67 8.43
CA ARG A 43 3.38 -9.39 7.84
C ARG A 43 4.29 -8.45 7.04
N PRO A 44 4.88 -7.41 7.69
CA PRO A 44 5.59 -6.33 7.02
C PRO A 44 6.87 -6.77 6.29
N THR A 45 7.39 -7.96 6.60
CA THR A 45 8.60 -8.54 5.99
C THR A 45 8.32 -9.51 4.86
N ARG A 46 7.06 -9.87 4.59
CA ARG A 46 6.73 -10.97 3.67
C ARG A 46 6.73 -10.54 2.21
N ALA A 47 6.05 -9.44 1.90
CA ALA A 47 5.94 -8.93 0.54
C ALA A 47 5.52 -7.46 0.55
N VAL A 48 6.07 -6.70 -0.40
CA VAL A 48 5.66 -5.33 -0.69
C VAL A 48 5.18 -5.30 -2.14
N LEU A 49 3.95 -4.87 -2.36
CA LEU A 49 3.43 -4.61 -3.70
C LEU A 49 3.89 -3.21 -4.12
N ALA A 50 4.69 -3.12 -5.19
CA ALA A 50 5.10 -1.86 -5.78
C ALA A 50 4.27 -1.57 -7.04
N VAL A 51 3.50 -0.49 -7.01
CA VAL A 51 2.67 -0.04 -8.14
C VAL A 51 3.23 1.26 -8.67
N ARG A 52 3.54 1.33 -9.97
CA ARG A 52 4.04 2.58 -10.58
C ARG A 52 3.04 3.72 -10.37
N ALA A 53 3.53 4.92 -10.08
CA ALA A 53 2.71 6.08 -9.70
C ALA A 53 1.62 6.43 -10.72
N HIS A 54 1.90 6.30 -12.03
CA HIS A 54 0.89 6.55 -13.06
C HIS A 54 -0.27 5.52 -13.00
N ALA A 55 0.05 4.25 -12.78
CA ALA A 55 -0.95 3.18 -12.65
C ALA A 55 -1.76 3.35 -11.36
N TRP A 56 -1.10 3.72 -10.26
CA TRP A 56 -1.78 4.03 -9.01
C TRP A 56 -2.77 5.21 -9.16
N ARG A 57 -2.36 6.29 -9.83
CA ARG A 57 -3.24 7.44 -10.11
C ARG A 57 -4.44 7.06 -10.99
N ALA A 58 -4.21 6.27 -12.04
CA ALA A 58 -5.28 5.78 -12.90
C ALA A 58 -6.28 4.91 -12.12
N PHE A 59 -5.77 4.02 -11.27
CA PHE A 59 -6.59 3.20 -10.38
C PHE A 59 -7.48 4.05 -9.47
N ILE A 60 -6.91 5.01 -8.72
CA ILE A 60 -7.70 5.88 -7.84
C ILE A 60 -8.74 6.69 -8.61
N SER A 61 -8.40 7.18 -9.80
CA SER A 61 -9.34 7.89 -10.67
C SER A 61 -10.52 7.00 -11.06
N ALA A 62 -10.26 5.74 -11.42
CA ALA A 62 -11.31 4.78 -11.77
C ALA A 62 -12.19 4.42 -10.57
N VAL A 63 -11.60 4.18 -9.38
CA VAL A 63 -12.38 3.95 -8.13
C VAL A 63 -13.30 5.14 -7.86
N SER A 64 -12.77 6.36 -7.97
CA SER A 64 -13.48 7.59 -7.60
C SER A 64 -14.60 7.94 -8.58
N ALA A 65 -14.48 7.50 -9.83
CA ALA A 65 -15.50 7.66 -10.86
C ALA A 65 -16.58 6.56 -10.80
N ASP A 66 -16.50 5.61 -9.86
CA ASP A 66 -17.30 4.37 -9.84
C ASP A 66 -17.19 3.56 -11.14
N GLU A 67 -16.09 3.78 -11.88
CA GLU A 67 -15.87 3.24 -13.24
C GLU A 67 -15.01 1.98 -13.20
N ILE A 68 -14.66 1.46 -12.01
CA ILE A 68 -14.08 0.12 -11.94
C ILE A 68 -15.19 -0.85 -12.34
N PRO A 69 -15.11 -1.48 -13.53
CA PRO A 69 -16.09 -2.48 -13.91
C PRO A 69 -16.00 -3.55 -12.83
N ALA A 70 -17.14 -3.91 -12.23
CA ALA A 70 -17.20 -5.06 -11.34
C ALA A 70 -16.43 -6.20 -12.04
N PRO A 71 -15.51 -6.90 -11.34
CA PRO A 71 -14.80 -8.00 -11.95
C PRO A 71 -15.85 -8.94 -12.52
N ASN A 72 -15.84 -9.14 -13.84
CA ASN A 72 -16.84 -9.91 -14.56
C ASN A 72 -16.97 -11.30 -13.89
N GLY A 73 -17.98 -11.50 -13.05
CA GLY A 73 -18.17 -12.76 -12.32
C GLY A 73 -18.64 -12.68 -10.86
N ALA A 74 -19.46 -11.70 -10.47
CA ALA A 74 -20.34 -11.89 -9.32
C ALA A 74 -21.69 -12.41 -9.83
N LEU A 75 -21.95 -13.71 -9.65
CA LEU A 75 -23.27 -14.33 -9.72
C LEU A 75 -24.13 -13.87 -8.54
#